data_AF-A0A8J6XQA3-F1
#
_entry.id   AF-A0A8J6XQA3-F1
#
_cell.length_a   1.000
_cell.length_b   1.000
_cell.length_c   1.000
_cell.angle_alpha   90.00
_cell.angle_beta   90.00
_cell.angle_gamma   90.00
#
_symmetry.space_group_name_H-M   'P 1'
#
loop_
_entity.id
_entity.type
_entity.pdbx_description
1 polymer ?
#
loop_
_entity_poly.entity_id
_entity_poly.type
_entity_poly.pdbx_seq_one_letter_code
_entity_poly.pdbx_strand_id
1 'polypeptide(L)'
;MRPFIDRRKTAIGEEVGVETSKSYIECEYPIDEDTVFVVYIIPRNENSAWLVTSFEHVFDELVSNIDEQTSETIADTWPTLASLLYNGIKDRYQEGALLVLEDSDYCENKWFVASIAGNISFETLEDLFGERIQQAVQLVISKSMTLWIELSENRPDILREIWKGFLKGLSTAVAATVFAFLGIDSEQ
;
A
#
# COMPACT_ATOMS: atom_id res chain seq x y z
N MET A 1 10.18 -8.26 -0.76
CA MET A 1 9.01 -7.55 -1.32
C MET A 1 9.41 -6.28 -2.08
N ARG A 2 8.75 -6.02 -3.22
CA ARG A 2 8.85 -4.83 -4.09
C ARG A 2 8.06 -3.64 -3.54
N PRO A 3 8.39 -2.39 -3.93
CA PRO A 3 7.61 -1.22 -3.59
C PRO A 3 6.19 -1.26 -4.17
N PHE A 4 5.28 -0.49 -3.58
CA PHE A 4 3.85 -0.51 -3.93
C PHE A 4 3.56 -0.16 -5.37
N ILE A 5 4.43 0.62 -6.01
CA ILE A 5 4.48 0.80 -7.45
C ILE A 5 5.83 0.30 -7.93
N ASP A 6 5.81 -0.59 -8.91
CA ASP A 6 7.02 -1.04 -9.57
C ASP A 6 6.75 -1.31 -11.07
N ARG A 7 7.81 -1.70 -11.79
CA ARG A 7 7.73 -2.20 -13.14
C ARG A 7 6.96 -3.52 -13.18
N ARG A 8 6.13 -3.63 -14.22
CA ARG A 8 5.40 -4.84 -14.57
C ARG A 8 6.34 -6.03 -14.79
N LYS A 9 6.02 -7.19 -14.19
CA LYS A 9 6.76 -8.45 -14.43
C LYS A 9 5.87 -9.57 -14.98
N THR A 10 4.64 -9.66 -14.49
CA THR A 10 3.74 -10.81 -14.69
C THR A 10 2.39 -10.42 -15.28
N ALA A 11 1.90 -9.20 -15.04
CA ALA A 11 0.63 -8.72 -15.58
C ALA A 11 0.69 -8.49 -17.11
N ILE A 12 -0.32 -8.93 -17.86
CA ILE A 12 -0.37 -8.83 -19.33
C ILE A 12 -1.62 -8.03 -19.74
N GLY A 13 -1.43 -6.94 -20.49
CA GLY A 13 -2.54 -6.05 -20.85
C GLY A 13 -3.21 -5.44 -19.62
N GLU A 14 -4.51 -5.65 -19.48
CA GLU A 14 -5.33 -5.21 -18.33
C GLU A 14 -5.51 -6.30 -17.26
N GLU A 15 -4.92 -7.49 -17.45
CA GLU A 15 -5.08 -8.61 -16.52
C GLU A 15 -4.16 -8.49 -15.30
N VAL A 16 -4.67 -8.87 -14.13
CA VAL A 16 -3.90 -8.93 -12.89
C VAL A 16 -2.86 -10.05 -12.98
N GLY A 17 -1.59 -9.72 -12.77
CA GLY A 17 -0.51 -10.70 -12.67
C GLY A 17 -0.47 -11.31 -11.28
N VAL A 18 -0.17 -12.61 -11.17
CA VAL A 18 -0.08 -13.31 -9.89
C VAL A 18 1.20 -14.15 -9.83
N GLU A 19 1.99 -13.96 -8.78
CA GLU A 19 3.16 -14.77 -8.46
C GLU A 19 3.07 -15.29 -7.02
N THR A 20 3.31 -16.59 -6.80
CA THR A 20 3.20 -17.20 -5.47
C THR A 20 4.58 -17.49 -4.89
N SER A 21 4.82 -17.07 -3.66
CA SER A 21 6.00 -17.40 -2.86
C SER A 21 5.66 -18.43 -1.77
N LYS A 22 6.65 -18.80 -0.96
CA LYS A 22 6.43 -19.68 0.21
C LYS A 22 5.65 -18.98 1.33
N SER A 23 5.69 -17.65 1.39
CA SER A 23 5.23 -16.86 2.53
C SER A 23 4.08 -15.90 2.18
N TYR A 24 3.89 -15.62 0.89
CA TYR A 24 2.90 -14.67 0.42
C TYR A 24 2.52 -14.93 -1.04
N ILE A 25 1.44 -14.30 -1.49
CA ILE A 25 1.07 -14.20 -2.90
C ILE A 25 1.23 -12.74 -3.31
N GLU A 26 1.91 -12.50 -4.43
CA GLU A 26 2.09 -11.18 -5.02
C GLU A 26 1.11 -10.99 -6.17
N CYS A 27 0.35 -9.90 -6.12
CA CYS A 27 -0.62 -9.51 -7.13
C CYS A 27 -0.18 -8.19 -7.77
N GLU A 28 -0.05 -8.18 -9.09
CA GLU A 28 0.27 -7.01 -9.89
C GLU A 28 -0.99 -6.48 -10.56
N TYR A 29 -1.42 -5.28 -10.18
CA TYR A 29 -2.55 -4.58 -10.78
C TYR A 29 -2.03 -3.59 -11.82
N PRO A 30 -2.28 -3.81 -13.14
CA PRO A 30 -1.96 -2.87 -14.20
C PRO A 30 -2.37 -1.43 -13.90
N ILE A 31 -1.45 -0.50 -14.10
CA ILE A 31 -1.72 0.94 -14.10
C ILE A 31 -1.66 1.46 -15.53
N ASP A 32 -0.51 1.24 -16.17
CA ASP A 32 -0.23 1.60 -17.55
C ASP A 32 0.61 0.49 -18.21
N GLU A 33 1.17 0.75 -19.39
CA GLU A 33 1.92 -0.23 -20.16
C GLU A 33 3.15 -0.79 -19.41
N ASP A 34 3.75 0.00 -18.51
CA ASP A 34 5.05 -0.32 -17.89
C ASP A 34 4.96 -0.48 -16.35
N THR A 35 3.92 0.03 -15.71
CA THR A 35 3.80 0.11 -14.25
C THR A 35 2.60 -0.65 -13.69
N VAL A 36 2.75 -1.11 -12.44
CA VAL A 36 1.74 -1.89 -11.70
C VAL A 36 1.68 -1.43 -10.25
N PHE A 37 0.53 -1.59 -9.60
CA PHE A 37 0.50 -1.71 -8.14
C PHE A 37 0.83 -3.12 -7.72
N VAL A 38 1.68 -3.24 -6.71
CA VAL A 38 2.01 -4.52 -6.11
C VAL A 38 1.28 -4.65 -4.79
N VAL A 39 0.40 -5.64 -4.68
CA VAL A 39 -0.28 -5.97 -3.42
C VAL A 39 0.11 -7.39 -3.02
N TYR A 40 0.46 -7.55 -1.75
CA TYR A 40 0.82 -8.82 -1.16
C TYR A 40 -0.32 -9.36 -0.32
N ILE A 41 -0.69 -10.61 -0.57
CA ILE A 41 -1.59 -11.39 0.27
C ILE A 41 -0.73 -12.29 1.17
N ILE A 42 -0.69 -11.98 2.46
CA ILE A 42 0.08 -12.73 3.45
C ILE A 42 -0.89 -13.50 4.34
N PRO A 43 -0.96 -14.84 4.23
CA PRO A 43 -1.83 -15.64 5.07
C PRO A 43 -1.51 -15.42 6.56
N ARG A 44 -2.54 -15.10 7.35
CA ARG A 44 -2.43 -14.96 8.81
C ARG A 44 -2.84 -16.24 9.51
N ASN A 45 -3.88 -16.89 8.99
CA ASN A 45 -4.37 -18.21 9.38
C ASN A 45 -5.22 -18.79 8.25
N GLU A 46 -5.87 -19.93 8.49
CA GLU A 46 -6.70 -20.65 7.53
C GLU A 46 -7.84 -19.82 6.93
N ASN A 47 -8.30 -18.76 7.62
CA ASN A 47 -9.50 -18.01 7.23
C ASN A 47 -9.26 -16.48 7.18
N SER A 48 -8.01 -16.02 7.17
CA SER A 48 -7.69 -14.59 7.07
C SER A 48 -6.30 -14.33 6.51
N ALA A 49 -6.17 -13.20 5.83
CA ALA A 49 -4.90 -12.70 5.31
C ALA A 49 -4.75 -11.21 5.55
N TRP A 50 -3.49 -10.80 5.65
CA TRP A 50 -3.09 -9.42 5.46
C TRP A 50 -3.03 -9.11 3.97
N LEU A 51 -3.58 -7.96 3.60
CA LEU A 51 -3.41 -7.34 2.30
C LEU A 51 -2.51 -6.14 2.54
N VAL A 52 -1.31 -6.17 1.96
CA VAL A 52 -0.31 -5.15 2.25
C VAL A 52 0.36 -4.65 0.99
N THR A 53 0.84 -3.42 1.03
CA THR A 53 1.75 -2.91 0.01
C THR A 53 2.89 -2.14 0.65
N SER A 54 4.09 -2.29 0.08
CA SER A 54 5.34 -1.84 0.68
C SER A 54 5.63 -0.37 0.36
N PHE A 55 5.82 0.41 1.40
CA PHE A 55 6.40 1.76 1.36
C PHE A 55 7.88 1.74 1.77
N GLU A 56 8.51 0.55 1.81
CA GLU A 56 9.93 0.38 2.15
C GLU A 56 10.31 1.13 3.45
N HIS A 57 11.30 2.03 3.37
CA HIS A 57 11.86 2.79 4.48
C HIS A 57 11.36 4.24 4.52
N VAL A 58 10.29 4.56 3.79
CA VAL A 58 9.81 5.95 3.59
C VAL A 58 9.55 6.68 4.91
N PHE A 59 9.16 5.98 5.98
CA PHE A 59 8.77 6.60 7.25
C PHE A 59 9.82 6.45 8.37
N ASP A 60 10.97 5.82 8.12
CA ASP A 60 11.98 5.55 9.15
C ASP A 60 12.51 6.84 9.80
N GLU A 61 12.82 7.85 8.98
CA GLU A 61 13.30 9.15 9.45
C GLU A 61 12.20 9.96 10.13
N LEU A 62 10.98 9.90 9.61
CA LEU A 62 9.83 10.58 10.20
C LEU A 62 9.58 10.07 11.63
N VAL A 63 9.52 8.75 11.80
CA VAL A 63 9.20 8.11 13.08
C VAL A 63 10.32 8.26 14.10
N SER A 64 11.57 8.28 13.66
CA SER A 64 12.73 8.49 14.53
C SER A 64 12.77 9.87 15.18
N ASN A 65 12.00 10.84 14.66
CA ASN A 65 11.97 12.23 15.11
C ASN A 65 10.59 12.67 15.63
N ILE A 66 9.68 11.74 15.96
CA ILE A 66 8.35 12.09 16.47
C ILE A 66 8.48 12.65 17.90
N ASP A 67 8.20 13.95 18.04
CA ASP A 67 7.81 14.60 19.30
C ASP A 67 6.36 15.09 19.24
N GLU A 68 5.87 15.68 20.34
CA GLU A 68 4.48 16.15 20.47
C GLU A 68 4.12 17.19 19.38
N GLN A 69 5.04 18.13 19.12
CA GLN A 69 4.86 19.16 18.09
C GLN A 69 4.86 18.57 16.67
N THR A 70 5.70 17.56 16.42
CA THR A 70 5.76 16.81 15.17
C THR A 70 4.47 16.02 14.96
N SER A 71 3.88 15.47 16.02
CA SER A 71 2.62 14.73 15.92
C SER A 71 1.43 15.62 15.52
N GLU A 72 1.34 16.84 16.06
CA GLU A 72 0.33 17.82 15.67
C GLU A 72 0.55 18.27 14.22
N THR A 73 1.81 18.51 13.84
CA THR A 73 2.17 18.90 12.47
C THR A 73 1.82 17.80 11.46
N ILE A 74 2.05 16.52 11.80
CA ILE A 74 1.66 15.38 10.96
C ILE A 74 0.14 15.35 10.78
N ALA A 75 -0.63 15.53 11.84
CA ALA A 75 -2.10 15.51 11.76
C ALA A 75 -2.67 16.62 10.86
N ASP A 76 -2.08 17.82 10.92
CA ASP A 76 -2.52 18.97 10.12
C ASP A 76 -2.02 18.91 8.67
N THR A 77 -0.81 18.37 8.45
CA THR A 77 -0.14 18.38 7.13
C THR A 77 -0.43 17.13 6.31
N TRP A 78 -0.50 15.97 6.97
CA TRP A 78 -0.70 14.66 6.34
C TRP A 78 -1.80 13.87 7.10
N PRO A 79 -3.06 14.31 7.02
CA PRO A 79 -4.16 13.69 7.75
C PRO A 79 -4.36 12.20 7.41
N THR A 80 -4.06 11.78 6.18
CA THR A 80 -4.11 10.36 5.77
C THR A 80 -3.02 9.57 6.48
N LEU A 81 -1.79 10.07 6.52
CA LEU A 81 -0.71 9.45 7.28
C LEU A 81 -1.06 9.32 8.77
N ALA A 82 -1.56 10.40 9.37
CA ALA A 82 -1.98 10.40 10.76
C ALA A 82 -3.08 9.37 11.05
N SER A 83 -4.09 9.29 10.17
CA SER A 83 -5.16 8.30 10.25
C SER A 83 -4.64 6.86 10.19
N LEU A 84 -3.75 6.57 9.24
CA LEU A 84 -3.18 5.23 9.06
C LEU A 84 -2.29 4.82 10.24
N LEU A 85 -1.47 5.74 10.78
CA LEU A 85 -0.67 5.53 11.99
C LEU A 85 -1.57 5.24 13.20
N TYR A 86 -2.60 6.07 13.39
CA TYR A 86 -3.56 5.88 14.47
C TYR A 86 -4.25 4.52 14.37
N ASN A 87 -4.67 4.11 13.18
CA ASN A 87 -5.30 2.82 12.95
C ASN A 87 -4.35 1.65 13.26
N GLY A 88 -3.06 1.79 12.93
CA GLY A 88 -2.05 0.80 13.31
C GLY A 88 -1.88 0.66 14.82
N ILE A 89 -1.83 1.78 15.54
CA ILE A 89 -1.70 1.80 17.02
C ILE A 89 -2.95 1.24 17.71
N LYS A 90 -4.13 1.40 17.10
CA LYS A 90 -5.43 0.99 17.68
C LYS A 90 -5.96 -0.33 17.15
N ASP A 91 -5.15 -1.10 16.42
CA ASP A 91 -5.54 -2.37 15.80
C ASP A 91 -6.77 -2.26 14.86
N ARG A 92 -6.99 -1.10 14.23
CA ARG A 92 -8.12 -0.83 13.33
C ARG A 92 -7.80 -1.16 11.87
N TYR A 93 -7.33 -2.38 11.65
CA TYR A 93 -6.82 -2.82 10.35
C TYR A 93 -7.84 -2.80 9.21
N GLN A 94 -9.14 -2.93 9.51
CA GLN A 94 -10.21 -2.88 8.50
C GLN A 94 -10.39 -1.50 7.88
N GLU A 95 -9.86 -0.44 8.49
CA GLU A 95 -9.92 0.93 8.00
C GLU A 95 -8.68 1.31 7.15
N GLY A 96 -7.73 0.38 7.01
CA GLY A 96 -6.39 0.65 6.52
C GLY A 96 -5.49 1.15 7.65
N ALA A 97 -4.30 0.59 7.75
CA ALA A 97 -3.32 0.94 8.78
C ALA A 97 -1.92 1.01 8.19
N LEU A 98 -1.07 1.86 8.78
CA LEU A 98 0.36 1.88 8.51
C LEU A 98 1.06 1.04 9.58
N LEU A 99 1.82 0.02 9.15
CA LEU A 99 2.47 -0.96 10.03
C LEU A 99 3.90 -1.23 9.61
N VAL A 100 4.70 -1.72 10.55
CA VAL A 100 6.03 -2.27 10.30
C VAL A 100 5.94 -3.79 10.33
N LEU A 101 6.33 -4.44 9.24
CA LEU A 101 6.41 -5.90 9.14
C LEU A 101 7.81 -6.31 8.66
N GLU A 102 8.23 -7.51 9.02
CA GLU A 102 9.47 -8.10 8.51
C GLU A 102 9.24 -8.59 7.06
N ASP A 103 10.07 -8.11 6.12
CA ASP A 103 10.10 -8.58 4.75
C ASP A 103 10.67 -10.01 4.72
N SER A 104 9.82 -10.98 4.36
CA SER A 104 10.19 -12.40 4.37
C SER A 104 11.33 -12.76 3.41
N ASP A 105 11.63 -11.92 2.43
CA ASP A 105 12.69 -12.19 1.46
C ASP A 105 14.08 -11.76 1.98
N TYR A 106 14.11 -10.70 2.78
CA TYR A 106 15.35 -10.01 3.19
C TYR A 106 15.55 -9.97 4.71
N CYS A 107 14.58 -10.40 5.51
CA CYS A 107 14.58 -10.33 6.97
C CYS A 107 14.79 -8.90 7.51
N GLU A 108 14.26 -7.91 6.79
CA GLU A 108 14.35 -6.48 7.12
C GLU A 108 12.96 -5.92 7.42
N ASN A 109 12.87 -5.05 8.42
CA ASN A 109 11.62 -4.36 8.75
C ASN A 109 11.33 -3.27 7.72
N LYS A 110 10.12 -3.30 7.14
CA LYS A 110 9.64 -2.30 6.18
C LYS A 110 8.27 -1.79 6.58
N TRP A 111 7.94 -0.60 6.07
CA TRP A 111 6.62 0.01 6.24
C TRP A 111 5.64 -0.50 5.20
N PHE A 112 4.42 -0.78 5.66
CA PHE A 112 3.34 -1.27 4.85
C PHE A 112 2.05 -0.52 5.12
N VAL A 113 1.36 -0.12 4.06
CA VAL A 113 -0.08 0.15 4.15
C VAL A 113 -0.79 -1.20 4.08
N ALA A 114 -1.59 -1.49 5.09
CA ALA A 114 -2.14 -2.81 5.34
C ALA A 114 -3.64 -2.77 5.64
N SER A 115 -4.35 -3.81 5.22
CA SER A 115 -5.70 -4.14 5.67
C SER A 115 -5.81 -5.65 5.94
N ILE A 116 -6.87 -6.07 6.61
CA ILE A 116 -7.15 -7.48 6.88
C ILE A 116 -8.45 -7.93 6.20
N ALA A 117 -8.37 -9.03 5.45
CA ALA A 117 -9.54 -9.76 5.00
C ALA A 117 -9.73 -11.00 5.89
N GLY A 118 -10.89 -11.12 6.53
CA GLY A 118 -11.26 -12.27 7.35
C GLY A 118 -12.48 -12.99 6.79
N ASN A 119 -12.69 -14.22 7.25
CA ASN A 119 -13.76 -15.11 6.78
C ASN A 119 -13.64 -15.37 5.26
N ILE A 120 -12.43 -15.73 4.85
CA ILE A 120 -12.04 -16.03 3.46
C ILE A 120 -11.54 -17.47 3.33
N SER A 121 -11.59 -18.01 2.12
CA SER A 121 -11.02 -19.32 1.75
C SER A 121 -9.71 -19.11 0.98
N PHE A 122 -8.84 -20.12 1.00
CA PHE A 122 -7.62 -20.19 0.17
C PHE A 122 -7.52 -21.53 -0.58
N GLU A 123 -8.64 -22.23 -0.76
CA GLU A 123 -8.67 -23.54 -1.41
C GLU A 123 -8.35 -23.46 -2.90
N THR A 124 -8.73 -22.34 -3.55
CA THR A 124 -8.52 -22.10 -4.97
C THR A 124 -7.92 -20.71 -5.24
N LEU A 125 -7.31 -20.53 -6.42
CA LEU A 125 -6.87 -19.20 -6.87
C LEU A 125 -8.06 -18.24 -7.06
N GLU A 126 -9.24 -18.76 -7.38
CA GLU A 126 -10.47 -17.96 -7.54
C GLU A 126 -10.88 -17.30 -6.22
N ASP A 127 -10.59 -17.96 -5.07
CA ASP A 127 -10.86 -17.40 -3.75
C ASP A 127 -10.09 -16.10 -3.50
N LEU A 128 -8.90 -15.94 -4.11
CA LEU A 128 -8.09 -14.72 -4.04
C LEU A 128 -8.78 -13.51 -4.68
N PHE A 129 -9.75 -13.76 -5.56
CA PHE A 129 -10.57 -12.74 -6.22
C PHE A 129 -11.97 -12.67 -5.61
N GLY A 130 -12.19 -13.28 -4.45
CA GLY A 130 -13.43 -13.15 -3.70
C GLY A 130 -13.66 -11.72 -3.21
N GLU A 131 -14.94 -11.36 -3.02
CA GLU A 131 -15.39 -10.00 -2.70
C GLU A 131 -14.64 -9.39 -1.50
N ARG A 132 -14.41 -10.18 -0.45
CA ARG A 132 -13.71 -9.72 0.77
C ARG A 132 -12.25 -9.35 0.53
N ILE A 133 -11.54 -10.13 -0.28
CA ILE A 133 -10.15 -9.84 -0.62
C ILE A 133 -10.11 -8.61 -1.54
N GLN A 134 -10.98 -8.56 -2.54
CA GLN A 134 -11.07 -7.40 -3.43
C GLN A 134 -11.37 -6.11 -2.68
N GLN A 135 -12.28 -6.11 -1.71
CA GLN A 135 -12.56 -4.94 -0.86
C GLN A 135 -11.31 -4.49 -0.08
N ALA A 136 -10.57 -5.44 0.52
CA ALA A 136 -9.35 -5.13 1.25
C ALA A 136 -8.22 -4.62 0.33
N VAL A 137 -8.07 -5.21 -0.86
CA VAL A 137 -7.15 -4.75 -1.91
C VAL A 137 -7.48 -3.33 -2.33
N GLN A 138 -8.75 -3.05 -2.67
CA GLN A 138 -9.19 -1.72 -3.07
C GLN A 138 -8.91 -0.69 -1.98
N LEU A 139 -9.16 -1.03 -0.72
CA LEU A 139 -8.84 -0.16 0.41
C LEU A 139 -7.33 0.11 0.51
N VAL A 140 -6.49 -0.92 0.39
CA VAL A 140 -5.02 -0.76 0.45
C VAL A 140 -4.53 0.11 -0.69
N ILE A 141 -4.98 -0.13 -1.93
CA ILE A 141 -4.58 0.69 -3.10
C ILE A 141 -5.06 2.13 -2.91
N SER A 142 -6.32 2.34 -2.55
CA SER A 142 -6.91 3.66 -2.33
C SER A 142 -6.13 4.45 -1.27
N LYS A 143 -5.92 3.87 -0.08
CA LYS A 143 -5.18 4.52 1.00
C LYS A 143 -3.72 4.81 0.64
N SER A 144 -3.07 3.88 -0.06
CA SER A 144 -1.69 4.05 -0.53
C SER A 144 -1.59 5.21 -1.51
N MET A 145 -2.56 5.34 -2.42
CA MET A 145 -2.59 6.42 -3.39
C MET A 145 -2.91 7.76 -2.76
N THR A 146 -3.90 7.84 -1.88
CA THR A 146 -4.19 9.08 -1.15
C THR A 146 -2.97 9.52 -0.35
N LEU A 147 -2.31 8.59 0.37
CA LEU A 147 -1.09 8.88 1.12
C LEU A 147 0.03 9.36 0.19
N TRP A 148 0.22 8.72 -0.96
CA TRP A 148 1.25 9.13 -1.92
C TRP A 148 1.01 10.55 -2.45
N ILE A 149 -0.22 10.88 -2.84
CA ILE A 149 -0.59 12.22 -3.32
C ILE A 149 -0.33 13.24 -2.23
N GLU A 150 -0.83 12.98 -1.02
CA GLU A 150 -0.68 13.83 0.15
C GLU A 150 0.79 14.14 0.46
N LEU A 151 1.66 13.13 0.41
CA LEU A 151 3.12 13.29 0.58
C LEU A 151 3.76 14.04 -0.60
N SER A 152 3.23 13.91 -1.82
CA SER A 152 3.76 14.53 -3.03
C SER A 152 3.48 16.03 -3.14
N GLU A 153 2.32 16.45 -2.62
CA GLU A 153 1.84 17.83 -2.64
C GLU A 153 2.42 18.62 -1.47
N ASN A 154 2.42 18.02 -0.28
CA ASN A 154 2.87 18.66 0.96
C ASN A 154 4.31 18.28 1.32
N ARG A 155 5.20 18.27 0.32
CA ARG A 155 6.58 17.74 0.41
C ARG A 155 7.32 18.24 1.65
N PRO A 156 7.59 17.39 2.64
CA PRO A 156 8.47 17.78 3.72
C PRO A 156 9.92 17.82 3.26
N ASP A 157 10.66 18.83 3.69
CA ASP A 157 12.12 18.87 3.53
C ASP A 157 12.79 17.63 4.16
N ILE A 158 12.16 17.04 5.20
CA ILE A 158 12.57 15.77 5.85
C ILE A 158 12.49 14.55 4.91
N LEU A 159 11.57 14.49 3.95
CA LEU A 159 11.45 13.33 3.03
C LEU A 159 12.11 13.58 1.66
N ARG A 160 12.87 14.68 1.53
CA ARG A 160 13.37 15.17 0.25
C ARG A 160 14.43 14.27 -0.40
N GLU A 161 15.20 13.52 0.37
CA GLU A 161 16.19 12.55 -0.17
C GLU A 161 15.53 11.21 -0.59
N ILE A 162 14.48 10.79 0.10
CA ILE A 162 13.67 9.60 -0.24
C ILE A 162 12.97 9.78 -1.60
N TRP A 163 12.64 11.02 -1.95
CA TRP A 163 11.86 11.41 -3.12
C TRP A 163 12.57 11.24 -4.48
N LYS A 164 13.91 11.23 -4.54
CA LYS A 164 14.68 11.19 -5.80
C LYS A 164 14.62 9.83 -6.52
N GLY A 165 14.38 8.74 -5.79
CA GLY A 165 14.21 7.40 -6.35
C GLY A 165 12.77 7.10 -6.76
N PHE A 166 11.82 7.55 -5.95
CA PHE A 166 10.39 7.23 -6.06
C PHE A 166 9.67 7.97 -7.20
N LEU A 167 10.06 9.22 -7.49
CA LEU A 167 9.43 10.07 -8.52
C LEU A 167 9.62 9.62 -9.97
N LYS A 168 10.58 8.73 -10.25
CA LYS A 168 10.90 8.38 -11.64
C LYS A 168 9.83 7.51 -12.32
N GLY A 169 8.86 7.00 -11.56
CA GLY A 169 7.89 6.02 -12.03
C GLY A 169 6.44 6.52 -12.19
N LEU A 170 6.01 7.59 -11.51
CA LEU A 170 4.59 7.94 -11.47
C LEU A 170 4.30 9.42 -11.73
N SER A 171 3.52 9.69 -12.78
CA SER A 171 2.98 11.03 -13.08
C SER A 171 1.60 11.21 -12.45
N THR A 172 1.11 12.44 -12.33
CA THR A 172 -0.28 12.74 -11.94
C THR A 172 -1.32 12.04 -12.81
N ALA A 173 -0.99 11.69 -14.05
CA ALA A 173 -1.86 10.91 -14.93
C ALA A 173 -2.10 9.50 -14.39
N VAL A 174 -1.11 8.88 -13.75
CA VAL A 174 -1.28 7.57 -13.11
C VAL A 174 -2.27 7.67 -11.96
N ALA A 175 -2.17 8.68 -11.10
CA ALA A 175 -3.11 8.83 -9.99
C ALA A 175 -4.57 8.90 -10.47
N ALA A 176 -4.83 9.68 -11.53
CA ALA A 176 -6.15 9.77 -12.14
C ALA A 176 -6.62 8.42 -12.72
N THR A 177 -5.76 7.70 -13.44
CA THR A 177 -6.08 6.37 -14.00
C THR A 177 -6.48 5.38 -12.92
N VAL A 178 -5.85 5.46 -11.75
CA VAL A 178 -6.06 4.51 -10.66
C VAL A 178 -7.34 4.80 -9.90
N PHE A 179 -7.65 6.08 -9.67
CA PHE A 179 -8.96 6.45 -9.14
C PHE A 179 -10.10 6.04 -10.09
N ALA A 180 -9.91 6.25 -11.40
CA ALA A 180 -10.86 5.80 -12.40
C ALA A 180 -11.02 4.26 -12.41
N PHE A 181 -9.92 3.51 -12.32
CA PHE A 181 -9.94 2.04 -12.24
C PHE A 181 -10.67 1.55 -10.99
N LEU A 182 -10.51 2.23 -9.86
CA LEU A 182 -11.16 1.88 -8.59
C LEU A 182 -12.61 2.40 -8.48
N GLY A 183 -13.12 3.11 -9.49
CA GLY A 183 -14.44 3.75 -9.43
C GLY A 183 -14.54 4.82 -8.33
N ILE A 184 -13.41 5.41 -7.94
CA ILE A 184 -13.34 6.49 -6.95
C ILE A 184 -13.46 7.80 -7.72
N ASP A 185 -14.56 8.53 -7.52
CA ASP A 185 -14.73 9.87 -8.10
C ASP A 185 -13.61 10.78 -7.61
N SER A 186 -12.83 11.33 -8.54
CA SER A 186 -11.72 12.24 -8.25
C SER A 186 -12.17 13.68 -7.93
N GLU A 187 -13.47 13.90 -7.73
CA GLU A 187 -14.03 15.21 -7.36
C GLU A 187 -14.20 15.33 -5.84
N GLN A 188 -13.12 15.69 -5.15
CA GLN A 188 -13.14 16.46 -3.90
C GLN A 188 -11.98 17.45 -3.86
#